data_AF-A0A6I4SR67-F1
#
_entry.id   AF-A0A6I4SR67-F1
#
_cell.length_a   1.000
_cell.length_b   1.000
_cell.length_c   1.000
_cell.angle_alpha   90.00
_cell.angle_beta   90.00
_cell.angle_gamma   90.00
#
_symmetry.space_group_name_H-M   'P 1'
#
loop_
_entity.id
_entity.type
_entity.pdbx_description
1 polymer ?
#
loop_
_entity_poly.entity_id
_entity_poly.type
_entity_poly.pdbx_seq_one_letter_code
_entity_poly.pdbx_strand_id
1 'polypeptide(L)'
;MRFSAIPLVALGLGLTACGSQSDDTPAPTASATGAAAPAPAPLPTEIPIQFQGRWGLNANDCSGDPAAAKGLLTIDASTLRFYESTGTLDEVTSSTEGRLRGNYSFTGEGMEWQRDEILDLRNGGKVLVRREFGEGASPEAFDYTKCE
;
A
#
# COMPACT_ATOMS: atom_id res chain seq x y z
N MET A 1 -5.33 -47.61 -7.29
CA MET A 1 -6.72 -48.08 -7.06
C MET A 1 -7.29 -47.14 -6.01
N ARG A 2 -8.36 -46.37 -6.22
CA ARG A 2 -9.63 -46.64 -6.92
C ARG A 2 -10.08 -45.41 -7.72
N PHE A 3 -10.57 -45.67 -8.92
CA PHE A 3 -11.23 -44.72 -9.81
C PHE A 3 -12.68 -44.51 -9.32
N SER A 4 -13.17 -43.28 -9.40
CA SER A 4 -14.61 -43.02 -9.44
C SER A 4 -14.89 -42.01 -10.55
N ALA A 5 -15.67 -42.46 -11.54
CA ALA A 5 -16.08 -41.74 -12.74
C ALA A 5 -17.53 -41.23 -12.63
N ILE A 6 -17.98 -40.56 -13.72
CA ILE A 6 -19.38 -40.39 -14.23
C ILE A 6 -19.99 -38.98 -13.97
N PRO A 7 -20.71 -38.33 -14.93
CA PRO A 7 -20.66 -38.35 -16.42
C PRO A 7 -20.72 -36.95 -17.08
N LEU A 8 -20.53 -36.94 -18.41
CA LEU A 8 -20.90 -35.88 -19.37
C LEU A 8 -22.34 -36.07 -19.87
N VAL A 9 -23.13 -34.99 -20.01
CA VAL A 9 -24.27 -34.83 -20.96
C VAL A 9 -24.39 -33.31 -21.26
N ALA A 10 -23.90 -32.77 -22.39
CA ALA A 10 -24.44 -32.71 -23.76
C ALA A 10 -25.35 -31.50 -24.07
N LEU A 11 -24.82 -30.66 -24.96
CA LEU A 11 -25.39 -29.76 -25.98
C LEU A 11 -26.87 -29.33 -25.93
N GLY A 12 -27.06 -28.01 -26.06
CA GLY A 12 -28.18 -27.41 -26.79
C GLY A 12 -27.71 -26.21 -27.63
N LEU A 13 -27.58 -26.40 -28.94
CA LEU A 13 -27.54 -25.32 -29.93
C LEU A 13 -28.98 -24.85 -30.21
N GLY A 14 -29.23 -23.55 -30.17
CA GLY A 14 -30.42 -22.91 -30.75
C GLY A 14 -30.00 -21.75 -31.64
N LEU A 15 -30.25 -21.89 -32.95
CA LEU A 15 -30.14 -20.83 -33.96
C LEU A 15 -31.54 -20.20 -34.23
N THR A 16 -31.52 -19.07 -34.92
CA THR A 16 -32.64 -18.27 -35.50
C THR A 16 -33.33 -17.31 -34.51
N ALA A 17 -33.70 -16.06 -34.84
CA ALA A 17 -33.96 -15.47 -36.15
C ALA A 17 -33.67 -13.95 -36.16
N CYS A 18 -33.43 -13.44 -37.37
CA CYS A 18 -33.29 -12.03 -37.71
C CYS A 18 -34.64 -11.31 -37.53
N GLY A 19 -34.64 -10.19 -36.79
CA GLY A 19 -35.76 -9.28 -36.69
C GLY A 19 -35.26 -7.85 -36.91
N SER A 20 -35.41 -7.35 -38.14
CA SER A 20 -35.29 -5.92 -38.43
C SER A 20 -36.50 -5.22 -37.81
N GLN A 21 -36.29 -4.51 -36.72
CA GLN A 21 -37.24 -3.53 -36.20
C GLN A 21 -36.53 -2.17 -36.18
N SER A 22 -36.82 -1.40 -37.22
CA SER A 22 -36.55 0.03 -37.26
C SER A 22 -37.62 0.70 -36.39
N ASP A 23 -37.30 0.90 -35.11
CA ASP A 23 -38.03 1.84 -34.26
C ASP A 23 -37.32 3.19 -34.33
N ASP A 24 -37.91 4.08 -35.11
CA ASP A 24 -37.63 5.51 -35.14
C ASP A 24 -38.08 6.10 -33.78
N THR A 25 -37.18 6.06 -32.81
CA THR A 25 -37.32 6.79 -31.54
C THR A 25 -36.45 8.04 -31.64
N PRO A 26 -36.99 9.26 -31.49
CA PRO A 26 -36.16 10.45 -31.48
C PRO A 26 -35.17 10.34 -30.32
N ALA A 27 -33.89 10.34 -30.67
CA ALA A 27 -32.79 10.30 -29.72
C ALA A 27 -33.02 11.39 -28.66
N PRO A 28 -33.00 11.08 -27.35
CA PRO A 28 -32.80 12.13 -26.40
C PRO A 28 -31.40 12.66 -26.70
N THR A 29 -31.31 13.91 -27.16
CA THR A 29 -30.07 14.67 -27.07
C THR A 29 -29.84 14.92 -25.59
N ALA A 30 -29.40 13.89 -24.88
CA ALA A 30 -28.73 14.06 -23.61
C ALA A 30 -27.41 14.73 -23.99
N SER A 31 -27.34 16.03 -23.79
CA SER A 31 -26.07 16.74 -23.65
C SER A 31 -25.27 16.00 -22.60
N ALA A 32 -24.44 15.06 -23.04
CA ALA A 32 -23.38 14.49 -22.24
C ALA A 32 -22.35 15.60 -22.06
N THR A 33 -22.64 16.55 -21.17
CA THR A 33 -21.59 17.31 -20.50
C THR A 33 -20.92 16.31 -19.58
N GLY A 34 -20.06 15.46 -20.14
CA GLY A 34 -19.16 14.62 -19.37
C GLY A 34 -18.27 15.56 -18.58
N ALA A 35 -18.65 15.84 -17.33
CA ALA A 35 -17.76 16.48 -16.39
C ALA A 35 -16.53 15.58 -16.30
N ALA A 36 -15.41 16.06 -16.85
CA ALA A 36 -14.14 15.35 -16.72
C ALA A 36 -13.90 15.12 -15.23
N ALA A 37 -13.65 13.86 -14.85
CA ALA A 37 -13.26 13.55 -13.49
C ALA A 37 -12.02 14.39 -13.13
N PRO A 38 -11.93 14.92 -11.90
CA PRO A 38 -10.76 15.68 -11.49
C PRO A 38 -9.51 14.82 -11.63
N ALA A 39 -8.43 15.42 -12.13
CA ALA A 39 -7.13 14.76 -12.20
C ALA A 39 -6.69 14.33 -10.78
N PRO A 40 -6.00 13.18 -10.64
CA PRO A 40 -5.50 12.74 -9.35
C PRO A 40 -4.55 13.80 -8.77
N ALA A 41 -4.63 13.99 -7.46
CA ALA A 41 -3.71 14.87 -6.75
C ALA A 41 -2.25 14.36 -6.92
N PRO A 42 -1.26 15.28 -7.00
CA PRO A 42 0.13 14.87 -7.05
C PRO A 42 0.52 14.09 -5.78
N LEU A 43 1.43 13.14 -5.93
CA LEU A 43 2.00 12.42 -4.80
C LEU A 43 2.89 13.37 -3.98
N PRO A 44 2.95 13.20 -2.65
CA PRO A 44 3.87 13.98 -1.83
C PRO A 44 5.31 13.62 -2.17
N THR A 45 6.20 14.59 -2.04
CA THR A 45 7.65 14.39 -2.23
C THR A 45 8.37 14.06 -0.92
N GLU A 46 7.64 14.06 0.19
CA GLU A 46 8.12 13.81 1.55
C GLU A 46 7.18 12.82 2.25
N ILE A 47 7.65 12.22 3.34
CA ILE A 47 6.84 11.42 4.25
C ILE A 47 5.87 12.36 4.99
N PRO A 48 4.54 12.20 4.83
CA PRO A 48 3.57 13.12 5.44
C PRO A 48 3.64 13.16 6.97
N ILE A 49 3.31 14.32 7.54
CA ILE A 49 3.44 14.59 8.99
C ILE A 49 2.71 13.57 9.88
N GLN A 50 1.62 12.96 9.40
CA GLN A 50 0.89 11.96 10.19
C GLN A 50 1.71 10.67 10.46
N PHE A 51 2.70 10.36 9.62
CA PHE A 51 3.61 9.22 9.80
C PHE A 51 4.85 9.59 10.61
N GLN A 52 5.19 10.87 10.71
CA GLN A 52 6.41 11.33 11.37
C GLN A 52 6.34 11.15 12.89
N GLY A 53 7.50 11.00 13.51
CA GLY A 53 7.68 10.81 14.95
C GLY A 53 8.35 9.49 15.31
N ARG A 54 8.16 9.09 16.57
CA ARG A 54 8.76 7.90 17.18
C ARG A 54 7.74 6.78 17.31
N TRP A 55 8.14 5.57 16.93
CA TRP A 55 7.29 4.39 16.85
C TRP A 55 8.03 3.20 17.46
N GLY A 56 7.45 2.56 18.48
CA GLY A 56 8.05 1.44 19.19
C GLY A 56 7.36 0.11 18.88
N LEU A 57 8.12 -0.97 18.70
CA LEU A 57 7.58 -2.33 18.61
C LEU A 57 7.08 -2.82 19.97
N ASN A 58 7.68 -2.32 21.04
CA ASN A 58 7.27 -2.57 22.42
C ASN A 58 7.42 -1.31 23.29
N ALA A 59 6.94 -1.36 24.53
CA ALA A 59 6.95 -0.23 25.44
C ALA A 59 8.36 0.29 25.78
N ASN A 60 9.38 -0.60 25.83
CA ASN A 60 10.75 -0.19 26.15
C ASN A 60 11.37 0.65 25.04
N ASP A 61 10.94 0.49 23.78
CA ASP A 61 11.41 1.31 22.66
C ASP A 61 11.06 2.80 22.83
N CYS A 62 9.97 3.08 23.55
CA CYS A 62 9.51 4.44 23.83
C CYS A 62 10.11 5.04 25.11
N SER A 63 10.87 4.28 25.91
CA SER A 63 11.40 4.71 27.22
C SER A 63 12.38 5.88 27.18
N GLY A 64 13.01 6.13 26.03
CA GLY A 64 14.08 7.11 25.87
C GLY A 64 15.48 6.59 26.20
N ASP A 65 15.61 5.35 26.70
CA ASP A 65 16.89 4.68 26.87
C ASP A 65 17.38 4.10 25.53
N PRO A 66 18.49 4.61 24.96
CA PRO A 66 19.04 4.10 23.70
C PRO A 66 19.47 2.64 23.78
N ALA A 67 19.83 2.13 24.96
CA ALA A 67 20.22 0.74 25.13
C ALA A 67 19.00 -0.20 25.00
N ALA A 68 17.82 0.26 25.40
CA ALA A 68 16.57 -0.49 25.34
C ALA A 68 15.83 -0.33 24.00
N ALA A 69 16.09 0.75 23.25
CA ALA A 69 15.35 1.14 22.05
C ALA A 69 15.72 0.39 20.76
N LYS A 70 15.82 -0.93 20.82
CA LYS A 70 16.24 -1.77 19.68
C LYS A 70 15.17 -1.90 18.59
N GLY A 71 13.89 -1.75 18.94
CA GLY A 71 12.76 -1.75 18.02
C GLY A 71 12.23 -0.36 17.69
N LEU A 72 12.95 0.72 18.06
CA LEU A 72 12.53 2.08 17.79
C LEU A 72 12.71 2.43 16.31
N LEU A 73 11.63 2.87 15.68
CA LEU A 73 11.60 3.53 14.39
C LEU A 73 11.37 5.03 14.59
N THR A 74 12.24 5.86 14.03
CA THR A 74 12.06 7.31 13.92
C THR A 74 11.79 7.67 12.47
N ILE A 75 10.75 8.45 12.23
CA ILE A 75 10.33 8.88 10.90
C ILE A 75 10.34 10.39 10.86
N ASP A 76 11.14 10.96 9.95
CA ASP A 76 11.14 12.39 9.64
C ASP A 76 10.64 12.60 8.20
N ALA A 77 10.69 13.83 7.67
CA ALA A 77 10.16 14.14 6.33
C ALA A 77 10.79 13.32 5.20
N SER A 78 12.03 12.85 5.36
CA SER A 78 12.76 12.14 4.30
C SER A 78 13.39 10.82 4.74
N THR A 79 13.31 10.44 6.02
CA THR A 79 14.05 9.26 6.51
C THR A 79 13.23 8.34 7.39
N LEU A 80 13.56 7.05 7.29
CA LEU A 80 13.23 5.99 8.24
C LEU A 80 14.52 5.59 8.94
N ARG A 81 14.59 5.77 10.25
CA ARG A 81 15.75 5.41 11.06
C ARG A 81 15.35 4.35 12.08
N PHE A 82 15.96 3.18 12.01
CA PHE A 82 15.76 2.12 12.98
C PHE A 82 17.08 1.42 13.31
N TYR A 83 17.31 1.16 14.59
CA TYR A 83 18.55 0.57 15.10
C TYR A 83 19.81 1.26 14.53
N GLU A 84 20.55 0.59 13.65
CA GLU A 84 21.79 1.07 13.00
C GLU A 84 21.59 1.40 11.50
N SER A 85 20.35 1.36 11.02
CA SER A 85 20.00 1.59 9.61
C SER A 85 19.28 2.92 9.40
N THR A 86 19.60 3.59 8.29
CA THR A 86 18.88 4.77 7.80
C THR A 86 18.44 4.56 6.36
N GLY A 87 17.13 4.61 6.13
CA GLY A 87 16.51 4.64 4.81
C GLY A 87 16.14 6.05 4.43
N THR A 88 16.60 6.52 3.27
CA THR A 88 16.22 7.81 2.69
C THR A 88 15.14 7.58 1.64
N LEU A 89 14.05 8.34 1.70
CA LEU A 89 12.97 8.29 0.71
C LEU A 89 13.49 8.79 -0.64
N ASP A 90 13.42 7.93 -1.66
CA ASP A 90 13.75 8.28 -3.04
C ASP A 90 12.50 8.76 -3.79
N GLU A 91 11.40 8.00 -3.68
CA GLU A 91 10.16 8.27 -4.41
C GLU A 91 8.95 7.74 -3.63
N VAL A 92 7.86 8.52 -3.60
CA VAL A 92 6.55 8.04 -3.19
C VAL A 92 5.83 7.47 -4.40
N THR A 93 5.42 6.21 -4.33
CA THR A 93 4.73 5.51 -5.43
C THR A 93 3.22 5.42 -5.24
N SER A 94 2.73 5.60 -4.01
CA SER A 94 1.31 5.69 -3.70
C SER A 94 1.08 6.39 -2.37
N SER A 95 0.03 7.22 -2.28
CA SER A 95 -0.34 7.90 -1.03
C SER A 95 -1.85 8.05 -0.91
N THR A 96 -2.34 7.79 0.31
CA THR A 96 -3.70 8.08 0.79
C THR A 96 -3.59 8.59 2.22
N GLU A 97 -4.69 9.08 2.81
CA GLU A 97 -4.69 9.69 4.15
C GLU A 97 -3.96 8.87 5.24
N GLY A 98 -4.13 7.55 5.24
CA GLY A 98 -3.53 6.65 6.23
C GLY A 98 -2.48 5.69 5.67
N ARG A 99 -2.09 5.79 4.40
CA ARG A 99 -1.16 4.83 3.80
C ARG A 99 -0.21 5.51 2.81
N LEU A 100 1.08 5.27 3.00
CA LEU A 100 2.16 5.68 2.11
C LEU A 100 2.87 4.44 1.59
N ARG A 101 3.20 4.40 0.30
CA ARG A 101 4.17 3.46 -0.28
C ARG A 101 5.28 4.24 -0.95
N GLY A 102 6.52 3.84 -0.72
CA GLY A 102 7.68 4.52 -1.30
C GLY A 102 8.89 3.61 -1.45
N ASN A 103 9.81 4.05 -2.30
CA ASN A 103 11.11 3.45 -2.48
C ASN A 103 12.12 4.17 -1.59
N TYR A 104 12.96 3.40 -0.92
CA TYR A 104 13.92 3.88 0.05
C TYR A 104 15.31 3.31 -0.24
N SER A 105 16.31 4.18 -0.20
CA SER A 105 17.73 3.83 -0.22
C SER A 105 18.25 3.73 1.22
N PHE A 106 18.57 2.51 1.63
CA PHE A 106 19.05 2.19 2.97
C PHE A 106 20.56 2.09 3.04
N THR A 107 21.09 2.50 4.19
CA THR A 107 22.47 2.29 4.61
C THR A 107 22.48 1.75 6.03
N GLY A 108 23.34 0.77 6.32
CA GLY A 108 23.46 0.13 7.63
C GLY A 108 24.47 -1.01 7.63
N GLU A 109 25.16 -1.23 8.76
CA GLU A 109 26.16 -2.31 8.90
C GLU A 109 27.27 -2.37 7.82
N GLY A 110 27.53 -1.23 7.15
CA GLY A 110 28.49 -1.16 6.04
C GLY A 110 27.94 -1.63 4.70
N MET A 111 26.62 -1.81 4.58
CA MET A 111 25.92 -2.18 3.36
C MET A 111 24.97 -1.06 2.90
N GLU A 112 24.66 -1.09 1.61
CA GLU A 112 23.63 -0.28 0.97
C GLU A 112 22.64 -1.19 0.26
N TRP A 113 21.35 -0.91 0.36
CA TRP A 113 20.31 -1.67 -0.32
C TRP A 113 19.06 -0.83 -0.58
N GLN A 114 18.19 -1.28 -1.48
CA GLN A 114 16.92 -0.63 -1.76
C GLN A 114 15.75 -1.43 -1.17
N ARG A 115 14.73 -0.71 -0.68
CA ARG A 115 13.46 -1.30 -0.24
C ARG A 115 12.29 -0.53 -0.79
N ASP A 116 11.26 -1.27 -1.15
CA ASP A 116 9.92 -0.72 -1.29
C ASP A 116 9.19 -0.97 0.03
N GLU A 117 8.69 0.10 0.65
CA GLU A 117 8.04 0.03 1.95
C GLU A 117 6.62 0.58 1.90
N ILE A 118 5.74 -0.04 2.69
CA ILE A 118 4.42 0.47 2.99
C ILE A 118 4.37 0.89 4.46
N LEU A 119 3.99 2.14 4.69
CA LEU A 119 3.62 2.70 5.98
C LEU A 119 2.10 2.81 6.05
N ASP A 120 1.48 2.18 7.04
CA ASP A 120 0.02 2.07 7.13
C ASP A 120 -0.47 2.41 8.54
N LEU A 121 -1.09 3.57 8.69
CA LEU A 121 -1.62 4.06 9.96
C LEU A 121 -2.96 3.41 10.27
N ARG A 122 -3.05 2.87 11.49
CA ARG A 122 -4.22 2.21 12.04
C ARG A 122 -4.61 2.85 13.36
N ASN A 123 -5.82 2.53 13.82
CA ASN A 123 -6.33 2.98 15.12
C ASN A 123 -6.21 4.50 15.32
N GLY A 124 -6.63 5.29 14.33
CA GLY A 124 -6.55 6.76 14.39
C GLY A 124 -5.13 7.32 14.45
N GLY A 125 -4.16 6.64 13.84
CA GLY A 125 -2.76 7.08 13.82
C GLY A 125 -1.96 6.71 15.08
N LYS A 126 -2.47 5.79 15.90
CA LYS A 126 -1.79 5.27 17.09
C LYS A 126 -0.95 4.03 16.82
N VAL A 127 -1.24 3.34 15.71
CA VAL A 127 -0.51 2.16 15.26
C VAL A 127 0.02 2.42 13.87
N LEU A 128 1.28 2.08 13.64
CA LEU A 128 1.93 2.09 12.32
C LEU A 128 2.28 0.65 11.96
N VAL A 129 1.76 0.16 10.84
CA VAL A 129 2.13 -1.13 10.27
C VAL A 129 3.10 -0.89 9.13
N ARG A 130 4.34 -1.36 9.29
CA ARG A 130 5.39 -1.28 8.26
C ARG A 130 5.52 -2.62 7.55
N ARG A 131 5.57 -2.62 6.23
CA ARG A 131 5.82 -3.82 5.40
C ARG A 131 6.91 -3.53 4.39
N GLU A 132 7.78 -4.50 4.21
CA GLU A 132 8.90 -4.41 3.29
C GLU A 132 8.68 -5.32 2.08
N PHE A 133 9.19 -4.88 0.93
CA PHE A 133 9.19 -5.64 -0.31
C PHE A 133 10.56 -5.53 -0.98
N GLY A 134 10.90 -6.56 -1.76
CA GLY A 134 12.18 -6.67 -2.46
C GLY A 134 13.08 -7.77 -1.89
N GLU A 135 14.27 -7.90 -2.46
CA GLU A 135 15.22 -8.95 -2.11
C GLU A 135 15.74 -8.80 -0.67
N GLY A 136 15.51 -9.79 0.18
CA GLY A 136 15.90 -9.76 1.60
C GLY A 136 14.97 -8.93 2.49
N ALA A 137 13.77 -8.57 2.01
CA ALA A 137 12.74 -7.95 2.83
C ALA A 137 12.23 -8.92 3.91
N SER A 138 11.85 -8.38 5.07
CA SER A 138 11.14 -9.17 6.08
C SER A 138 9.83 -9.74 5.50
N PRO A 139 9.53 -11.04 5.69
CA PRO A 139 8.26 -11.62 5.26
C PRO A 139 7.08 -11.17 6.14
N GLU A 140 7.37 -10.72 7.35
CA GLU A 140 6.37 -10.29 8.33
C GLU A 140 6.26 -8.77 8.38
N ALA A 141 5.05 -8.29 8.71
CA ALA A 141 4.82 -6.89 9.00
C ALA A 141 5.33 -6.54 10.41
N PHE A 142 5.72 -5.28 10.58
CA PHE A 142 6.12 -4.73 11.87
C PHE A 142 4.99 -3.83 12.39
N ASP A 143 4.43 -4.19 13.55
CA ASP A 143 3.38 -3.43 14.21
C ASP A 143 3.98 -2.53 15.29
N TYR A 144 4.00 -1.23 15.05
CA TYR A 144 4.51 -0.25 16.00
C TYR A 144 3.37 0.51 16.68
N THR A 145 3.62 0.93 17.92
CA THR A 145 2.79 1.91 18.63
C THR A 145 3.49 3.26 18.63
N LYS A 146 2.72 4.35 18.47
CA LYS A 146 3.25 5.71 18.58
C LYS A 146 3.80 5.95 19.98
N CYS A 147 5.02 6.45 20.09
CA CYS A 147 5.54 6.89 21.38
C CYS A 147 4.88 8.22 21.77
N GLU A 148 4.68 8.40 23.09
CA GLU A 148 4.18 9.65 23.70
C GLU A 148 5.23 10.77 23.64
#